data_AF-A0A815J0G6-F1
#
_entry.id   AF-A0A815J0G6-F1
#
_cell.length_a   1.000
_cell.length_b   1.000
_cell.length_c   1.000
_cell.angle_alpha   90.00
_cell.angle_beta   90.00
_cell.angle_gamma   90.00
#
_symmetry.space_group_name_H-M   'P 1'
#
loop_
_entity.id
_entity.type
_entity.pdbx_description
1 polymer ?
#
loop_
_entity_poly.entity_id
_entity_poly.type
_entity_poly.pdbx_seq_one_letter_code
_entity_poly.pdbx_strand_id
1 'polypeptide(L)'
;MPRNKISDIIEGRILQLLHQGYAQPQIVNILKLDGMHVSQPTVSNVKRKIGRQRNSESKIKIFRKKPSQITSIIKKVIKKIDVEDPPTQRAIAKSVHVSQSTVSNIIKNSGFILRKKQKVQKSTSSNIMKRRQRSHQLYCQLARRRYKRFITTDEAWFYLDTTNGRRKVCYIKKI
;
A
#
# COMPACT_ATOMS: atom_id res chain seq x y z
N MET A 1 -9.65 -23.52 2.66
CA MET A 1 -9.83 -23.41 1.20
C MET A 1 -11.28 -23.66 0.85
N PRO A 2 -11.89 -22.91 -0.08
CA PRO A 2 -13.22 -23.22 -0.59
C PRO A 2 -13.18 -24.58 -1.30
N ARG A 3 -14.10 -25.48 -0.98
CA ARG A 3 -14.22 -26.76 -1.71
C ARG A 3 -14.93 -26.48 -3.03
N ASN A 4 -14.48 -27.12 -4.11
CA ASN A 4 -15.13 -27.01 -5.42
C ASN A 4 -16.62 -27.35 -5.30
N LYS A 5 -17.46 -26.56 -5.96
CA LYS A 5 -18.91 -26.78 -6.01
C LYS A 5 -19.15 -28.13 -6.72
N ILE A 6 -19.93 -29.01 -6.11
CA ILE A 6 -20.37 -30.27 -6.72
C ILE A 6 -21.36 -29.89 -7.83
N SER A 7 -21.42 -30.65 -8.94
CA SER A 7 -22.41 -30.39 -9.98
C SER A 7 -23.82 -30.59 -9.42
N ASP A 8 -24.75 -29.74 -9.86
CA ASP A 8 -26.13 -29.77 -9.35
C ASP A 8 -26.83 -31.11 -9.66
N ILE A 9 -26.42 -31.80 -10.73
CA ILE A 9 -26.87 -33.14 -11.12
C ILE A 9 -26.46 -34.20 -10.09
N ILE A 10 -25.20 -34.21 -9.67
CA ILE A 10 -24.68 -35.16 -8.67
C ILE A 10 -25.32 -34.88 -7.31
N GLU A 11 -25.50 -33.60 -6.94
CA GLU A 11 -26.19 -33.21 -5.71
C GLU A 11 -27.64 -33.70 -5.68
N GLY A 12 -28.39 -33.52 -6.79
CA GLY A 12 -29.76 -33.99 -6.93
C GLY A 12 -29.90 -35.50 -6.76
N ARG A 13 -29.02 -36.28 -7.41
CA ARG A 13 -29.03 -37.75 -7.32
C ARG A 13 -28.72 -38.25 -5.91
N ILE A 14 -27.75 -37.63 -5.23
CA ILE A 14 -27.43 -37.94 -3.82
C ILE A 14 -28.64 -37.67 -2.93
N LEU A 15 -29.35 -36.56 -3.13
CA LEU A 15 -30.55 -36.22 -2.34
C LEU A 15 -31.70 -37.20 -2.58
N GLN A 16 -31.90 -37.64 -3.83
CA GLN A 16 -32.88 -38.67 -4.17
C GLN A 16 -32.62 -39.98 -3.44
N LEU A 17 -31.38 -40.48 -3.48
CA LEU A 17 -30.99 -41.74 -2.81
C LEU A 17 -31.07 -41.62 -1.28
N LEU A 18 -30.77 -40.44 -0.71
CA LEU A 18 -30.97 -40.18 0.71
C LEU A 18 -32.46 -40.20 1.09
N HIS A 19 -33.35 -39.67 0.25
CA HIS A 19 -34.80 -39.68 0.49
C HIS A 19 -35.39 -41.10 0.43
N GLN A 20 -34.81 -41.97 -0.41
CA GLN A 20 -35.15 -43.39 -0.49
C GLN A 20 -34.62 -44.22 0.69
N GLY A 21 -33.88 -43.61 1.62
CA GLY A 21 -33.42 -44.26 2.86
C GLY A 21 -32.10 -45.03 2.74
N TYR A 22 -31.37 -44.92 1.62
CA TYR A 22 -30.09 -45.62 1.45
C TYR A 22 -29.01 -45.10 2.41
N ALA A 23 -28.17 -46.01 2.90
CA ALA A 23 -27.01 -45.66 3.72
C ALA A 23 -25.91 -45.02 2.86
N GLN A 24 -25.13 -44.10 3.45
CA GLN A 24 -24.04 -43.39 2.76
C GLN A 24 -23.06 -44.28 1.97
N PRO A 25 -22.58 -45.43 2.48
CA PRO A 25 -21.71 -46.31 1.69
C PRO A 25 -22.44 -46.94 0.49
N GLN A 26 -23.74 -47.25 0.61
CA GLN A 26 -24.54 -47.79 -0.50
C GLN A 26 -24.72 -46.74 -1.60
N ILE A 27 -24.96 -45.48 -1.21
CA ILE A 27 -25.07 -44.34 -2.15
C ILE A 27 -23.80 -44.19 -2.99
N VAL A 28 -22.62 -44.31 -2.36
CA VAL A 28 -21.34 -44.22 -3.09
C VAL A 28 -21.21 -45.37 -4.09
N ASN A 29 -21.63 -46.58 -3.74
CA ASN A 29 -21.55 -47.73 -4.63
C ASN A 29 -22.54 -47.61 -5.82
N ILE A 30 -23.77 -47.15 -5.57
CA ILE A 30 -24.77 -46.90 -6.61
C ILE A 30 -24.28 -45.82 -7.58
N LEU A 31 -23.75 -44.72 -7.06
CA LEU A 31 -23.23 -43.63 -7.90
C LEU A 31 -22.02 -44.09 -8.73
N LYS A 32 -21.17 -44.96 -8.19
CA LYS A 32 -20.07 -45.56 -8.96
C LYS A 32 -20.58 -46.43 -10.11
N LEU A 33 -21.67 -47.19 -9.92
CA LEU A 33 -22.30 -47.97 -10.98
C LEU A 33 -22.90 -47.06 -12.07
N ASP A 34 -23.48 -45.93 -11.66
CA ASP A 34 -23.99 -44.89 -12.56
C ASP A 34 -22.86 -44.07 -13.25
N GLY A 35 -21.58 -44.45 -13.08
CA GLY A 35 -20.42 -43.74 -13.67
C GLY A 35 -20.02 -42.45 -12.95
N MET A 36 -20.63 -42.13 -11.80
CA MET A 36 -20.38 -40.94 -11.00
C MET A 36 -19.47 -41.24 -9.80
N HIS A 37 -18.20 -40.81 -9.88
CA HIS A 37 -17.25 -40.99 -8.80
C HIS A 37 -17.42 -39.94 -7.69
N VAL A 38 -18.01 -40.36 -6.56
CA VAL A 38 -18.21 -39.51 -5.38
C VAL A 38 -17.62 -40.18 -4.14
N SER A 39 -16.94 -39.40 -3.30
CA SER A 39 -16.41 -39.90 -2.02
C SER A 39 -17.47 -39.84 -0.91
N GLN A 40 -17.39 -40.75 0.06
CA GLN A 40 -18.31 -40.79 1.21
C GLN A 40 -18.36 -39.47 2.01
N PRO A 41 -17.24 -38.73 2.23
CA PRO A 41 -17.29 -37.41 2.84
C PRO A 41 -18.14 -36.42 2.06
N THR A 42 -18.18 -36.51 0.73
CA THR A 42 -18.98 -35.63 -0.13
C THR A 42 -20.47 -35.87 0.09
N VAL A 43 -20.90 -37.13 0.15
CA VAL A 43 -22.29 -37.51 0.49
C VAL A 43 -22.67 -37.00 1.89
N SER A 44 -21.76 -37.14 2.87
CA SER A 44 -21.97 -36.61 4.23
C SER A 44 -22.11 -35.08 4.26
N ASN A 45 -21.30 -34.37 3.47
CA ASN A 45 -21.40 -32.91 3.35
C ASN A 45 -22.72 -32.46 2.72
N VAL A 46 -23.23 -33.19 1.72
CA VAL A 46 -24.53 -32.94 1.08
C VAL A 46 -25.66 -33.21 2.08
N LYS A 47 -25.66 -34.36 2.77
CA LYS A 47 -26.63 -34.69 3.83
C LYS A 47 -26.70 -33.59 4.90
N ARG A 48 -25.54 -33.08 5.33
CA ARG A 48 -25.41 -32.05 6.37
C ARG A 48 -25.55 -30.61 5.83
N LYS A 49 -25.85 -30.41 4.54
CA LYS A 49 -25.95 -29.10 3.87
C LYS A 49 -24.75 -28.18 4.10
N ILE A 50 -23.56 -28.73 4.34
CA ILE A 50 -22.34 -28.00 4.75
C ILE A 50 -21.90 -27.00 3.67
N GLY A 51 -22.07 -27.33 2.38
CA GLY A 51 -21.73 -26.43 1.27
C GLY A 51 -22.67 -25.23 1.14
N ARG A 52 -23.99 -25.47 1.27
CA ARG A 52 -25.02 -24.41 1.22
C ARG A 52 -24.94 -23.48 2.43
N GLN A 53 -24.72 -24.02 3.64
CA GLN A 53 -24.48 -23.21 4.84
C GLN A 53 -23.18 -22.40 4.77
N ARG A 54 -22.19 -22.84 3.98
CA ARG A 54 -20.96 -22.07 3.75
C ARG A 54 -21.08 -20.99 2.69
N ASN A 55 -22.03 -21.09 1.78
CA ASN A 55 -22.20 -20.18 0.64
C ASN A 55 -23.49 -19.37 0.71
N SER A 56 -24.24 -19.44 1.81
CA SER A 56 -25.42 -18.60 2.02
C SER A 56 -25.00 -17.12 2.04
N GLU A 57 -25.79 -16.26 1.40
CA GLU A 57 -25.58 -14.80 1.36
C GLU A 57 -25.48 -14.20 2.77
N SER A 58 -26.10 -14.86 3.75
CA SER A 58 -26.06 -14.54 5.18
C SER A 58 -24.73 -14.80 5.87
N LYS A 59 -23.67 -15.27 5.18
CA LYS A 59 -22.32 -15.15 5.73
C LYS A 59 -21.94 -13.68 5.77
N ILE A 60 -22.34 -13.05 6.87
CA ILE A 60 -21.74 -11.85 7.42
C ILE A 60 -20.25 -12.08 7.31
N LYS A 61 -19.59 -11.37 6.38
CA LYS A 61 -18.14 -11.22 6.43
C LYS A 61 -17.91 -10.60 7.80
N ILE A 62 -17.56 -11.42 8.80
CA ILE A 62 -17.14 -10.93 10.11
C ILE A 62 -15.82 -10.24 9.82
N PHE A 63 -15.92 -8.99 9.38
CA PHE A 63 -14.82 -8.06 9.43
C PHE A 63 -14.56 -7.90 10.91
N ARG A 64 -13.52 -8.59 11.40
CA ARG A 64 -12.97 -8.30 12.71
C ARG A 64 -12.71 -6.80 12.72
N LYS A 65 -13.54 -6.04 13.46
CA LYS A 65 -13.32 -4.61 13.66
C LYS A 65 -11.92 -4.50 14.22
N LYS A 66 -11.06 -3.76 13.52
CA LYS A 66 -9.70 -3.50 13.99
C LYS A 66 -9.78 -2.86 15.38
N PRO A 67 -8.95 -3.26 16.36
CA PRO A 67 -9.01 -2.73 17.71
C PRO A 67 -8.91 -1.20 17.72
N SER A 68 -9.61 -0.55 18.65
CA SER A 68 -9.70 0.91 18.81
C SER A 68 -8.33 1.59 18.91
N GLN A 69 -7.33 0.90 19.47
CA GLN A 69 -5.94 1.34 19.55
C GLN A 69 -5.34 1.68 18.18
N ILE A 70 -5.75 1.01 17.09
CA ILE A 70 -5.24 1.30 15.75
C ILE A 70 -5.73 2.68 15.29
N THR A 71 -6.96 3.06 15.64
CA THR A 71 -7.52 4.37 15.28
C THR A 71 -6.85 5.51 16.02
N SER A 72 -6.48 5.32 17.30
CA SER A 72 -5.78 6.34 18.08
C SER A 72 -4.34 6.52 17.62
N ILE A 73 -3.65 5.44 17.23
CA ILE A 73 -2.31 5.50 16.62
C ILE A 73 -2.37 6.25 15.29
N ILE A 74 -3.33 5.93 14.43
CA ILE A 74 -3.52 6.62 13.14
C ILE A 74 -3.70 8.12 13.36
N LYS A 75 -4.58 8.53 14.29
CA LYS A 75 -4.78 9.96 14.62
C LYS A 75 -3.50 10.64 15.11
N LYS A 76 -2.73 9.98 16.01
CA LYS A 76 -1.45 10.50 16.50
C LYS A 76 -0.43 10.68 15.38
N VAL A 77 -0.35 9.72 14.46
CA VAL A 77 0.55 9.77 13.31
C VAL A 77 0.14 10.88 12.35
N ILE A 78 -1.15 10.99 12.01
CA ILE A 78 -1.67 12.06 11.12
C ILE A 78 -1.37 13.44 11.71
N LYS A 79 -1.61 13.67 13.01
CA LYS A 79 -1.30 14.95 13.67
C LYS A 79 0.17 15.35 13.57
N LYS A 80 1.10 14.39 13.49
CA LYS A 80 2.54 14.66 13.32
C LYS A 80 2.96 14.87 11.86
N ILE A 81 2.17 14.37 10.91
CA ILE A 81 2.43 14.54 9.48
C ILE A 81 1.86 15.86 8.98
N ASP A 82 0.72 16.29 9.54
CA ASP A 82 -0.01 17.51 9.16
C ASP A 82 0.63 18.78 9.76
N VAL A 83 1.91 18.98 9.47
CA VAL A 83 2.73 20.13 9.90
C VAL A 83 3.61 20.53 8.71
N GLU A 84 3.94 21.81 8.55
CA GLU A 84 4.71 22.32 7.38
C GLU A 84 6.02 21.55 7.11
N ASP A 85 6.80 21.28 8.17
CA ASP A 85 8.02 20.48 8.10
C ASP A 85 7.90 19.26 9.03
N PRO A 86 7.29 18.16 8.54
CA PRO A 86 7.03 17.00 9.36
C PRO A 86 8.35 16.27 9.69
N PRO A 87 8.47 15.71 10.91
CA PRO A 87 9.63 14.90 11.28
C PRO A 87 9.74 13.64 10.41
N THR A 88 10.94 13.07 10.34
CA THR A 88 11.16 11.84 9.57
C THR A 88 10.26 10.70 10.04
N GLN A 89 9.89 9.78 9.13
CA GLN A 89 9.07 8.61 9.48
C GLN A 89 9.65 7.82 10.67
N ARG A 90 10.98 7.73 10.75
CA ARG A 90 11.67 7.05 11.86
C ARG A 90 11.53 7.80 13.19
N ALA A 91 11.57 9.13 13.17
CA ALA A 91 11.33 9.95 14.35
C ALA A 91 9.87 9.84 14.82
N ILE A 92 8.91 9.86 13.89
CA ILE A 92 7.49 9.63 14.20
C ILE A 92 7.31 8.24 14.83
N ALA A 93 7.86 7.21 14.19
CA ALA A 93 7.84 5.83 14.65
C ALA A 93 8.37 5.68 16.08
N LYS A 94 9.54 6.26 16.39
CA LYS A 94 10.10 6.29 17.75
C LYS A 94 9.17 6.97 18.74
N SER A 95 8.59 8.11 18.37
CA SER A 95 7.74 8.89 19.27
C SER A 95 6.36 8.29 19.54
N VAL A 96 5.85 7.46 18.62
CA VAL A 96 4.54 6.78 18.75
C VAL A 96 4.72 5.30 19.15
N HIS A 97 5.97 4.85 19.32
CA HIS A 97 6.34 3.47 19.63
C HIS A 97 5.77 2.44 18.64
N VAL A 98 5.90 2.73 17.35
CA VAL A 98 5.47 1.85 16.26
C VAL A 98 6.62 1.61 15.28
N SER A 99 6.50 0.58 14.43
CA SER A 99 7.49 0.37 13.36
C SER A 99 7.39 1.46 12.29
N GLN A 100 8.52 1.76 11.63
CA GLN A 100 8.55 2.70 10.51
C GLN A 100 7.64 2.24 9.35
N SER A 101 7.56 0.93 9.10
CA SER A 101 6.69 0.36 8.08
C SER A 101 5.22 0.66 8.34
N THR A 102 4.80 0.62 9.61
CA THR A 102 3.43 0.99 10.01
C THR A 102 3.14 2.46 9.70
N VAL A 103 4.06 3.36 10.03
CA VAL A 103 3.93 4.79 9.70
C VAL A 103 3.85 5.01 8.19
N SER A 104 4.70 4.33 7.41
CA SER A 104 4.68 4.40 5.94
C SER A 104 3.34 3.93 5.36
N ASN A 105 2.78 2.84 5.87
CA ASN A 105 1.47 2.34 5.45
C ASN A 105 0.34 3.30 5.83
N ILE A 106 0.39 3.91 7.02
CA ILE A 106 -0.58 4.93 7.43
C ILE A 106 -0.55 6.11 6.46
N ILE A 107 0.64 6.66 6.16
CA ILE A 107 0.84 7.77 5.22
C ILE A 107 0.24 7.45 3.84
N LYS A 108 0.54 6.26 3.31
CA LYS A 108 0.01 5.82 2.00
C LYS A 108 -1.51 5.70 2.01
N ASN A 109 -2.09 5.14 3.07
CA ASN A 109 -3.52 4.94 3.18
C ASN A 109 -4.29 6.23 3.47
N SER A 110 -3.66 7.23 4.11
CA SER A 110 -4.26 8.54 4.37
C SER A 110 -4.16 9.52 3.19
N GLY A 111 -3.59 9.10 2.06
CA GLY A 111 -3.50 9.92 0.84
C GLY A 111 -2.36 10.94 0.82
N PHE A 112 -1.45 10.89 1.80
CA PHE A 112 -0.28 11.78 1.81
C PHE A 112 0.84 11.22 0.91
N ILE A 113 1.51 12.11 0.18
CA ILE A 113 2.64 11.76 -0.68
C ILE A 113 3.94 12.23 -0.04
N LEU A 114 4.87 11.30 0.20
CA LEU A 114 6.20 11.64 0.70
C LEU A 114 7.06 12.23 -0.43
N ARG A 115 7.40 13.52 -0.33
CA ARG A 115 8.40 14.17 -1.21
C ARG A 115 9.69 14.44 -0.46
N LYS A 116 10.80 13.89 -0.96
CA LYS A 116 12.14 14.16 -0.39
C LYS A 116 12.63 15.52 -0.89
N LYS A 117 12.83 16.47 0.02
CA LYS A 117 13.54 17.72 -0.28
C LYS A 117 15.04 17.43 -0.41
N GLN A 118 15.72 18.06 -1.35
CA GLN A 118 17.19 18.00 -1.43
C GLN A 118 17.80 18.65 -0.18
N LYS A 119 18.94 18.12 0.26
CA LYS A 119 19.68 18.72 1.39
C LYS A 119 20.27 20.04 0.90
N VAL A 120 19.86 21.13 1.52
CA VAL A 120 20.41 22.46 1.32
C VAL A 120 21.18 22.88 2.57
N GLN A 121 22.13 23.79 2.39
CA GLN A 121 22.89 24.35 3.52
C GLN A 121 21.94 25.01 4.52
N LYS A 122 22.09 24.67 5.80
CA LYS A 122 21.31 25.27 6.87
C LYS A 122 21.63 26.75 6.95
N SER A 123 20.65 27.60 6.70
CA SER A 123 20.83 29.05 6.81
C SER A 123 20.85 29.47 8.28
N THR A 124 21.81 30.31 8.66
CA THR A 124 21.83 30.97 9.97
C THR A 124 20.75 32.05 10.03
N SER A 125 20.29 32.42 11.22
CA SER A 125 19.32 33.51 11.42
C SER A 125 19.80 34.82 10.78
N SER A 126 21.08 35.14 10.93
CA SER A 126 21.73 36.28 10.28
C SER A 126 21.61 36.22 8.75
N ASN A 127 21.87 35.06 8.13
CA ASN A 127 21.75 34.90 6.68
C ASN A 127 20.31 35.03 6.20
N ILE A 128 19.33 34.52 6.96
CA ILE A 128 17.90 34.66 6.65
C ILE A 128 17.52 36.14 6.64
N MET A 129 17.95 36.91 7.65
CA MET A 129 17.68 38.34 7.74
C MET A 129 18.30 39.11 6.57
N LYS A 130 19.59 38.87 6.28
CA LYS A 130 20.29 39.48 5.13
C LYS A 130 19.60 39.16 3.81
N ARG A 131 19.16 37.91 3.60
CA ARG A 131 18.41 37.50 2.40
C ARG A 131 17.08 38.22 2.29
N ARG A 132 16.31 38.31 3.38
CA ARG A 132 15.01 39.01 3.41
C ARG A 132 15.14 40.50 3.09
N GLN A 133 16.17 41.16 3.62
CA GLN A 133 16.44 42.57 3.36
C GLN A 133 16.87 42.80 1.90
N ARG A 134 17.83 42.01 1.40
CA ARG A 134 18.38 42.15 0.05
C ARG A 134 17.40 41.72 -1.04
N SER A 135 16.55 40.72 -0.80
CA SER A 135 15.60 40.24 -1.80
C SER A 135 14.56 41.28 -2.17
N HIS A 136 14.05 42.04 -1.20
CA HIS A 136 13.11 43.12 -1.45
C HIS A 136 13.76 44.27 -2.24
N GLN A 137 14.97 44.67 -1.86
CA GLN A 137 15.73 45.68 -2.59
C GLN A 137 15.99 45.26 -4.04
N LEU A 138 16.42 44.02 -4.26
CA LEU A 138 16.63 43.47 -5.60
C LEU A 138 15.33 43.45 -6.41
N TYR A 139 14.21 43.02 -5.81
CA TYR A 139 12.90 43.04 -6.48
C TYR A 139 12.52 44.44 -6.95
N CYS A 140 12.68 45.46 -6.10
CA CYS A 140 12.40 46.86 -6.45
C CYS A 140 13.30 47.36 -7.58
N GLN A 141 14.56 46.92 -7.65
CA GLN A 141 15.48 47.27 -8.73
C GLN A 141 15.12 46.59 -10.06
N LEU A 142 14.62 45.35 -10.01
CA LEU A 142 14.21 44.57 -11.18
C LEU A 142 12.81 44.95 -11.71
N ALA A 143 11.97 45.58 -10.88
CA ALA A 143 10.60 45.97 -11.21
C ALA A 143 10.52 46.93 -12.41
N ARG A 144 9.29 47.13 -12.93
CA ARG A 144 9.01 48.03 -14.08
C ARG A 144 9.84 47.71 -15.33
N ARG A 145 10.00 46.42 -15.63
CA ARG A 145 10.78 45.90 -16.78
C ARG A 145 12.28 46.26 -16.76
N ARG A 146 12.83 46.76 -15.64
CA ARG A 146 14.25 47.07 -15.51
C ARG A 146 15.14 45.84 -15.48
N TYR A 147 14.59 44.68 -15.12
CA TYR A 147 15.29 43.38 -15.20
C TYR A 147 15.91 43.10 -16.58
N LYS A 148 15.36 43.68 -17.67
CA LYS A 148 15.91 43.55 -19.02
C LYS A 148 17.31 44.15 -19.19
N ARG A 149 17.71 45.04 -18.28
CA ARG A 149 19.04 45.69 -18.28
C ARG A 149 20.06 44.93 -17.43
N PHE A 150 19.63 43.91 -16.68
CA PHE A 150 20.52 43.13 -15.84
C PHE A 150 21.09 41.96 -16.63
N ILE A 151 22.41 41.79 -16.55
CA ILE A 151 23.12 40.62 -17.03
C ILE A 151 23.62 39.88 -15.79
N THR A 152 23.23 38.61 -15.65
CA THR A 152 23.68 37.75 -14.56
C THR A 152 24.68 36.74 -15.11
N THR A 153 25.85 36.66 -14.49
CA THR A 153 26.86 35.65 -14.79
C THR A 153 26.98 34.70 -13.61
N ASP A 154 27.06 33.40 -13.88
CA ASP A 154 27.34 32.39 -12.87
C ASP A 154 28.31 31.36 -13.48
N GLU A 155 29.15 30.79 -12.64
CA GLU A 155 30.14 29.80 -13.05
C GLU A 155 29.65 28.42 -12.67
N ALA A 156 29.50 27.54 -13.67
CA ALA A 156 29.15 26.14 -13.47
C ALA A 156 30.31 25.26 -13.91
N TRP A 157 30.65 24.27 -13.09
CA TRP A 157 31.57 23.22 -13.48
C TRP A 157 30.92 22.33 -14.54
N PHE A 158 31.58 22.20 -15.69
CA PHE A 158 31.23 21.22 -16.71
C PHE A 158 32.26 20.09 -16.66
N TYR A 159 31.77 18.86 -16.46
CA TYR A 159 32.64 17.69 -16.53
C TYR A 159 32.88 17.33 -18.00
N LEU A 160 34.15 17.28 -18.40
CA LEU A 160 34.56 16.82 -19.73
C LEU A 160 34.78 15.30 -19.71
N ASP A 161 34.24 14.60 -20.70
CA ASP A 161 34.36 13.14 -20.81
C ASP A 161 35.75 12.66 -21.24
N THR A 162 36.59 13.54 -21.78
CA THR A 162 37.87 13.22 -22.44
C THR A 162 39.11 13.63 -21.62
N THR A 163 39.20 13.23 -20.35
CA THR A 163 40.38 13.55 -19.50
C THR A 163 41.19 12.30 -19.13
N ASN A 164 42.50 12.32 -19.39
CA ASN A 164 43.46 11.22 -19.11
C ASN A 164 43.83 11.05 -17.62
N GLY A 165 43.24 11.82 -16.71
CA GLY A 165 43.49 11.72 -15.27
C GLY A 165 42.63 10.65 -14.58
N ARG A 166 43.15 10.01 -13.52
CA ARG A 166 42.37 9.08 -12.67
C ARG A 166 41.22 9.84 -11.99
N ARG A 167 39.99 9.63 -12.46
CA ARG A 167 38.77 10.21 -11.86
C ARG A 167 38.45 9.55 -10.52
N LYS A 168 37.98 10.32 -9.54
CA LYS A 168 37.48 9.78 -8.26
C LYS A 168 36.13 9.03 -8.40
N VAL A 169 35.30 9.38 -9.39
CA VAL A 169 34.04 8.68 -9.76
C VAL A 169 33.70 8.97 -11.23
N CYS A 170 33.14 8.01 -11.99
CA CYS A 170 32.62 8.17 -13.36
C CYS A 170 31.56 7.12 -13.67
N TYR A 171 30.38 7.49 -14.20
CA TYR A 171 29.45 6.54 -14.88
C TYR A 171 28.60 7.26 -15.94
N ILE A 172 28.60 6.73 -17.18
CA ILE A 172 27.76 7.13 -18.32
C ILE A 172 27.23 5.82 -18.94
N LYS A 173 25.92 5.62 -19.16
CA LYS A 173 25.18 6.10 -20.36
C LYS A 173 23.67 6.11 -20.10
N LYS A 174 22.93 6.98 -20.79
CA LYS A 174 21.55 6.69 -21.20
C LYS A 174 21.48 6.65 -22.73
N ILE A 175 21.29 5.44 -23.24
CA ILE A 175 20.49 5.15 -24.43
C ILE A 175 19.34 4.30 -23.91
#